data_AF-A0A8T0DU43-F1
#
_entry.id   AF-A0A8T0DU43-F1
#
_cell.length_a   1.000
_cell.length_b   1.000
_cell.length_c   1.000
_cell.angle_alpha   90.00
_cell.angle_beta   90.00
_cell.angle_gamma   90.00
#
_symmetry.space_group_name_H-M   'P 1'
#
loop_
_entity.id
_entity.type
_entity.pdbx_description
1 polymer ?
#
loop_
_entity_poly.entity_id
_entity_poly.type
_entity_poly.pdbx_seq_one_letter_code
_entity_poly.pdbx_strand_id
1 'polypeptide(L)'
;MDTIPSSEWTAVDTDDLETTDRSTDERIFTCGPPDSTEDVDVSISTENILSSTTAYSPSDHPIHVEVCVSQFSVETFAVIEARVVEFLRSLGPRHVPTTLNNCENHFTSINPEILNQQTGDFLQRCVTSISILLDEADGENGYDASRSVDLRTVPLLVHVYQLVSGDEAFPIHETFEVGSETVNGGTVWLLPSMEMHGLWESLIFDSDIKLSLLGYAQTALLFADRQVCTSIIAWNRVVLLYGPPGTGKTSLCRALANKLAIRMADRYTSTKLIELNTMNLMSKWFSESARLVARMFDAVKEYLESPDHLVCLLVDEVESLTAVRNSAMSGCEPSDAIRVVNAVLTQIDQIKRYPNVLVLATSNVTGVIDPAFLDRADVRLYIGPPSAPAIYTIYRSCLTELVRVGLLKPDNEGLLSYRAVAAMQRSENKMNSLSLELWRLSERSVGLNGRTLRKMPLLAHAFHLTKVNPGLRSSVSFSGRLHLPMCHSTSTLQSGPIYSIHAPVGQPDARSTVSLSMFLQALRLTIESQFNELKSLDLASSEVGRLRSLRPRIERHNNSPAELRLDMNGDR
;
A
#
# COMPACT_ATOMS: atom_id res chain seq x y z
N MET A 1 -54.61 9.06 -25.95
CA MET A 1 -54.96 10.49 -25.83
C MET A 1 -53.70 11.18 -25.38
N ASP A 2 -52.94 11.93 -26.17
CA ASP A 2 -53.06 12.34 -27.56
C ASP A 2 -51.65 12.46 -28.17
N THR A 3 -51.62 12.23 -29.47
CA THR A 3 -50.51 12.24 -30.43
C THR A 3 -50.17 13.66 -30.95
N ILE A 4 -49.06 13.75 -31.71
CA ILE A 4 -48.71 14.70 -32.82
C ILE A 4 -47.60 15.75 -32.47
N PRO A 5 -46.59 16.06 -33.34
CA PRO A 5 -45.88 15.21 -34.31
C PRO A 5 -44.35 15.56 -34.51
N SER A 6 -43.72 14.74 -35.34
CA SER A 6 -42.44 14.91 -36.06
C SER A 6 -42.48 15.96 -37.20
N SER A 7 -41.35 16.65 -37.45
CA SER A 7 -41.00 17.32 -38.73
C SER A 7 -39.52 17.00 -39.03
N GLU A 8 -39.24 16.21 -40.06
CA GLU A 8 -38.95 16.59 -41.46
C GLU A 8 -37.69 17.45 -41.61
N TRP A 9 -36.57 16.79 -41.91
CA TRP A 9 -35.37 17.38 -42.50
C TRP A 9 -35.43 17.17 -44.01
N THR A 10 -35.59 18.25 -44.77
CA THR A 10 -35.45 18.27 -46.23
C THR A 10 -34.00 18.64 -46.60
N ALA A 11 -33.43 17.82 -47.47
CA ALA A 11 -32.19 18.07 -48.18
C ALA A 11 -32.39 19.14 -49.25
N VAL A 12 -31.38 19.99 -49.45
CA VAL A 12 -31.15 20.72 -50.70
C VAL A 12 -29.67 20.64 -51.02
N ASP A 13 -29.37 19.87 -52.07
CA ASP A 13 -28.15 19.89 -52.85
C ASP A 13 -28.02 21.21 -53.62
N THR A 14 -26.80 21.74 -53.71
CA THR A 14 -26.30 22.40 -54.94
C THR A 14 -24.79 22.16 -55.03
N ASP A 15 -24.41 21.34 -56.01
CA ASP A 15 -23.10 21.30 -56.65
C ASP A 15 -22.75 22.66 -57.26
N ASP A 16 -21.47 23.04 -57.25
CA ASP A 16 -20.63 23.05 -58.46
C ASP A 16 -19.26 23.73 -58.22
N LEU A 17 -18.21 23.00 -58.64
CA LEU A 17 -16.98 23.45 -59.35
C LEU A 17 -16.13 24.56 -58.68
N GLU A 18 -14.81 24.48 -58.52
CA GLU A 18 -13.80 23.96 -59.44
C GLU A 18 -12.42 23.86 -58.75
N THR A 19 -11.60 22.96 -59.29
CA THR A 19 -10.23 22.61 -58.91
C THR A 19 -9.20 23.72 -59.15
N THR A 20 -8.18 23.85 -58.29
CA THR A 20 -6.76 23.92 -58.73
C THR A 20 -5.80 23.66 -57.59
N ASP A 21 -4.78 22.89 -57.94
CA ASP A 21 -3.76 22.25 -57.13
C ASP A 21 -2.45 23.05 -57.23
N ARG A 22 -1.67 23.16 -56.14
CA ARG A 22 -0.17 23.14 -56.07
C ARG A 22 0.45 23.86 -54.85
N SER A 23 0.96 23.03 -53.95
CA SER A 23 2.32 22.95 -53.38
C SER A 23 3.09 24.20 -52.88
N THR A 24 3.53 24.04 -51.61
CA THR A 24 4.83 24.40 -50.97
C THR A 24 5.22 25.88 -50.82
N ASP A 25 5.30 26.37 -49.57
CA ASP A 25 6.59 26.52 -48.88
C ASP A 25 6.45 27.09 -47.45
N GLU A 26 7.37 26.64 -46.59
CA GLU A 26 7.61 27.03 -45.21
C GLU A 26 7.79 28.55 -45.03
N ARG A 27 7.34 29.10 -43.88
CA ARG A 27 8.02 30.25 -43.26
C ARG A 27 7.64 30.49 -41.79
N ILE A 28 8.69 30.44 -40.99
CA ILE A 28 8.90 30.91 -39.63
C ILE A 28 8.42 32.37 -39.49
N PHE A 29 7.70 32.70 -38.40
CA PHE A 29 7.44 34.09 -38.01
C PHE A 29 7.83 34.34 -36.55
N THR A 30 8.85 35.17 -36.39
CA THR A 30 9.31 35.78 -35.14
C THR A 30 8.51 37.06 -34.83
N CYS A 31 8.22 37.28 -33.56
CA CYS A 31 7.49 38.43 -33.02
C CYS A 31 8.30 39.73 -33.07
N GLY A 32 7.61 40.85 -33.33
CA GLY A 32 8.04 42.22 -33.06
C GLY A 32 6.86 43.02 -32.47
N PRO A 33 7.08 44.01 -31.58
CA PRO A 33 6.04 44.62 -30.75
C PRO A 33 5.44 45.88 -31.41
N PRO A 34 4.27 46.36 -30.93
CA PRO A 34 3.86 47.74 -31.18
C PRO A 34 3.75 48.56 -29.89
N ASP A 35 4.29 49.78 -29.97
CA ASP A 35 3.98 50.93 -29.11
C ASP A 35 2.54 51.41 -29.37
N SER A 36 1.83 51.85 -28.31
CA SER A 36 1.38 53.25 -28.16
C SER A 36 0.44 53.44 -26.95
N THR A 37 0.64 54.60 -26.36
CA THR A 37 0.06 55.24 -25.18
C THR A 37 -1.43 55.57 -25.29
N GLU A 38 -2.17 55.45 -24.19
CA GLU A 38 -3.23 56.39 -23.78
C GLU A 38 -3.41 56.29 -22.25
N ASP A 39 -2.90 57.31 -21.54
CA ASP A 39 -3.05 57.52 -20.10
C ASP A 39 -4.36 58.24 -19.81
N VAL A 40 -5.21 57.65 -18.95
CA VAL A 40 -6.32 58.34 -18.28
C VAL A 40 -6.15 58.16 -16.78
N ASP A 41 -5.68 59.23 -16.14
CA ASP A 41 -5.57 59.37 -14.68
C ASP A 41 -6.97 59.41 -14.04
N VAL A 42 -7.28 58.40 -13.23
CA VAL A 42 -8.28 58.49 -12.17
C VAL A 42 -7.61 58.10 -10.86
N SER A 43 -7.11 59.10 -10.15
CA SER A 43 -6.56 58.99 -8.80
C SER A 43 -7.65 58.59 -7.81
N ILE A 44 -7.67 57.32 -7.40
CA ILE A 44 -8.39 56.86 -6.21
C ILE A 44 -7.34 56.54 -5.15
N SER A 45 -7.37 57.35 -4.10
CA SER A 45 -6.58 57.28 -2.87
C SER A 45 -6.47 55.86 -2.30
N THR A 46 -5.26 55.29 -2.36
CA THR A 46 -4.84 54.03 -1.71
C THR A 46 -4.55 54.23 -0.23
N GLU A 47 -5.52 54.71 0.52
CA GLU A 47 -5.53 54.66 1.99
C GLU A 47 -6.94 54.24 2.40
N ASN A 48 -7.12 52.94 2.71
CA ASN A 48 -8.24 52.28 3.43
C ASN A 48 -8.71 50.92 2.87
N ILE A 49 -7.88 50.19 2.11
CA ILE A 49 -8.14 48.76 1.79
C ILE A 49 -6.91 47.90 2.08
N LEU A 50 -6.36 48.05 3.28
CA LEU A 50 -5.26 47.22 3.81
C LEU A 50 -5.47 46.86 5.29
N SER A 51 -6.74 46.70 5.69
CA SER A 51 -7.13 46.25 7.03
C SER A 51 -8.33 45.30 7.01
N SER A 52 -8.36 44.38 6.05
CA SER A 52 -9.20 43.17 6.12
C SER A 52 -8.64 42.06 5.23
N THR A 53 -7.33 41.87 5.24
CA THR A 53 -6.75 40.58 4.88
C THR A 53 -6.77 39.78 6.18
N THR A 54 -7.85 39.03 6.42
CA THR A 54 -7.80 37.95 7.40
C THR A 54 -6.67 37.02 6.97
N ALA A 55 -5.53 37.14 7.63
CA ALA A 55 -4.42 36.22 7.47
C ALA A 55 -4.98 34.82 7.79
N TYR A 56 -5.10 33.97 6.77
CA TYR A 56 -5.38 32.56 6.95
C TYR A 56 -4.22 31.97 7.77
N SER A 57 -4.45 31.77 9.07
CA SER A 57 -3.51 31.07 9.94
C SER A 57 -3.56 29.57 9.61
N PRO A 58 -2.41 28.88 9.50
CA PRO A 58 -2.32 27.44 9.23
C PRO A 58 -2.82 26.55 10.39
N SER A 59 -3.73 27.06 11.24
CA SER A 59 -4.28 26.42 12.44
C SER A 59 -5.74 25.98 12.30
N ASP A 60 -6.38 26.23 11.16
CA ASP A 60 -7.81 25.92 10.94
C ASP A 60 -8.05 24.58 10.22
N HIS A 61 -6.99 23.84 9.87
CA HIS A 61 -7.15 22.51 9.31
C HIS A 61 -7.63 21.52 10.38
N PRO A 62 -8.67 20.72 10.10
CA PRO A 62 -9.16 19.72 11.03
C PRO A 62 -8.12 18.62 11.28
N ILE A 63 -8.02 18.18 12.53
CA ILE A 63 -7.20 17.03 12.91
C ILE A 63 -8.03 15.77 12.78
N HIS A 64 -7.47 14.76 12.14
CA HIS A 64 -8.08 13.43 12.06
C HIS A 64 -7.75 12.62 13.30
N VAL A 65 -8.78 12.08 13.93
CA VAL A 65 -8.66 11.18 15.08
C VAL A 65 -9.27 9.85 14.71
N GLU A 66 -8.49 8.79 14.70
CA GLU A 66 -8.97 7.43 14.42
C GLU A 66 -9.11 6.65 15.72
N VAL A 67 -10.31 6.15 15.99
CA VAL A 67 -10.66 5.46 17.24
C VAL A 67 -11.00 4.01 16.93
N CYS A 68 -10.14 3.10 17.34
CA CYS A 68 -10.39 1.67 17.24
C CYS A 68 -11.19 1.19 18.46
N VAL A 69 -12.40 0.71 18.23
CA VAL A 69 -13.29 0.17 19.27
C VAL A 69 -12.91 -1.27 19.60
N SER A 70 -13.08 -1.65 20.87
CA SER A 70 -12.93 -3.03 21.35
C SER A 70 -14.07 -3.91 20.81
N GLN A 71 -13.76 -5.15 20.44
CA GLN A 71 -14.75 -6.10 19.90
C GLN A 71 -15.87 -6.44 20.89
N PHE A 72 -15.62 -6.26 22.19
CA PHE A 72 -16.57 -6.54 23.26
C PHE A 72 -17.38 -5.30 23.69
N SER A 73 -17.17 -4.15 23.03
CA SER A 73 -17.92 -2.95 23.32
C SER A 73 -19.37 -3.09 22.84
N VAL A 74 -20.31 -2.74 23.71
CA VAL A 74 -21.76 -2.73 23.42
C VAL A 74 -22.29 -1.31 23.17
N GLU A 75 -21.41 -0.32 23.29
CA GLU A 75 -21.76 1.10 23.20
C GLU A 75 -21.88 1.56 21.74
N THR A 76 -22.72 2.56 21.48
CA THR A 76 -22.86 3.15 20.14
C THR A 76 -21.66 4.03 19.78
N PHE A 77 -21.35 4.13 18.47
CA PHE A 77 -20.22 4.93 17.99
C PHE A 77 -20.33 6.41 18.38
N ALA A 78 -21.53 6.99 18.38
CA ALA A 78 -21.76 8.38 18.80
C ALA A 78 -21.41 8.63 20.27
N VAL A 79 -21.70 7.68 21.16
CA VAL A 79 -21.34 7.80 22.60
C VAL A 79 -19.84 7.71 22.78
N ILE A 80 -19.19 6.77 22.08
CA ILE A 80 -17.73 6.60 22.12
C ILE A 80 -17.05 7.87 21.59
N GLU A 81 -17.52 8.40 20.47
CA GLU A 81 -17.03 9.65 19.88
C GLU A 81 -17.09 10.81 20.88
N ALA A 82 -18.26 11.06 21.48
CA ALA A 82 -18.43 12.14 22.45
C ALA A 82 -17.47 12.03 23.64
N ARG A 83 -17.26 10.80 24.16
CA ARG A 83 -16.33 10.53 25.27
C ARG A 83 -14.87 10.69 24.87
N VAL A 84 -14.51 10.29 23.65
CA VAL A 84 -13.16 10.49 23.13
C VAL A 84 -12.87 11.97 22.91
N VAL A 85 -13.81 12.75 22.39
CA VAL A 85 -13.65 14.20 22.26
C VAL A 85 -13.46 14.85 23.63
N GLU A 86 -14.30 14.52 24.62
CA GLU A 86 -14.15 14.99 26.01
C GLU A 86 -12.74 14.70 26.57
N PHE A 87 -12.26 13.48 26.36
CA PHE A 87 -10.92 13.05 26.74
C PHE A 87 -9.80 13.81 26.01
N LEU A 88 -9.89 13.99 24.70
CA LEU A 88 -8.87 14.69 23.92
C LEU A 88 -8.81 16.19 24.27
N ARG A 89 -9.96 16.80 24.55
CA ARG A 89 -10.03 18.20 25.02
C ARG A 89 -9.37 18.37 26.39
N SER A 90 -9.38 17.36 27.26
CA SER A 90 -8.72 17.44 28.57
C SER A 90 -7.19 17.29 28.51
N LEU A 91 -6.66 16.70 27.44
CA LEU A 91 -5.21 16.49 27.27
C LEU A 91 -4.41 17.77 26.98
N GLY A 92 -5.05 18.83 26.47
CA GLY A 92 -4.38 20.08 26.13
C GLY A 92 -3.42 19.97 24.92
N PRO A 93 -2.29 20.70 24.92
CA PRO A 93 -1.33 20.67 23.81
C PRO A 93 -0.58 19.35 23.74
N ARG A 94 -0.59 18.72 22.55
CA ARG A 94 0.06 17.44 22.27
C ARG A 94 0.82 17.48 20.96
N HIS A 95 1.92 16.73 20.90
CA HIS A 95 2.61 16.50 19.65
C HIS A 95 1.81 15.52 18.77
N VAL A 96 1.72 15.78 17.47
CA VAL A 96 0.99 14.96 16.51
C VAL A 96 1.94 14.62 15.35
N PRO A 97 2.02 13.37 14.85
CA PRO A 97 1.15 12.23 15.16
C PRO A 97 1.43 11.59 16.54
N THR A 98 0.37 11.15 17.22
CA THR A 98 0.45 10.39 18.48
C THR A 98 -0.61 9.29 18.49
N THR A 99 -0.20 8.08 18.88
CA THR A 99 -1.11 6.95 19.10
C THR A 99 -1.15 6.62 20.59
N LEU A 100 -2.35 6.61 21.16
CA LEU A 100 -2.65 6.26 22.55
C LEU A 100 -3.29 4.88 22.55
N ASN A 101 -2.61 3.90 23.16
CA ASN A 101 -3.05 2.52 23.21
C ASN A 101 -3.42 2.09 24.62
N ASN A 102 -4.40 1.18 24.73
CA ASN A 102 -4.79 0.59 26.01
C ASN A 102 -3.66 -0.27 26.61
N CYS A 103 -2.89 -0.97 25.77
CA CYS A 103 -1.80 -1.87 26.20
C CYS A 103 -0.64 -1.15 26.91
N GLU A 104 -0.45 0.14 26.65
CA GLU A 104 0.59 0.96 27.28
C GLU A 104 0.05 1.74 28.49
N ASN A 105 -1.19 1.43 28.94
CA ASN A 105 -1.87 2.10 30.05
C ASN A 105 -1.96 3.63 29.86
N HIS A 106 -1.98 4.12 28.61
CA HIS A 106 -2.04 5.56 28.36
C HIS A 106 -3.32 6.18 28.90
N PHE A 107 -4.42 5.45 28.88
CA PHE A 107 -5.71 5.93 29.38
C PHE A 107 -5.74 6.09 30.91
N THR A 108 -4.88 5.39 31.65
CA THR A 108 -4.81 5.38 33.12
C THR A 108 -3.59 6.11 33.69
N SER A 109 -2.54 6.32 32.87
CA SER A 109 -1.30 7.02 33.27
C SER A 109 -1.38 8.54 33.13
N ILE A 110 -2.45 9.07 32.54
CA ILE A 110 -2.71 10.51 32.48
C ILE A 110 -3.18 10.97 33.87
N ASN A 111 -2.61 12.09 34.32
CA ASN A 111 -2.75 12.62 35.67
C ASN A 111 -4.20 12.54 36.21
N PRO A 112 -4.46 11.85 37.35
CA PRO A 112 -5.81 11.60 37.86
C PRO A 112 -6.56 12.87 38.31
N GLU A 113 -5.92 14.04 38.35
CA GLU A 113 -6.57 15.33 38.58
C GLU A 113 -7.26 15.90 37.33
N ILE A 114 -6.91 15.42 36.13
CA ILE A 114 -7.40 15.96 34.83
C ILE A 114 -8.47 15.04 34.23
N LEU A 115 -8.39 13.72 34.49
CA LEU A 115 -9.36 12.74 34.01
C LEU A 115 -10.31 12.32 35.13
N ASN A 116 -11.62 12.42 34.89
CA ASN A 116 -12.58 11.73 35.73
C ASN A 116 -12.32 10.21 35.64
N GLN A 117 -12.11 9.52 36.76
CA GLN A 117 -11.82 8.07 36.78
C GLN A 117 -12.83 7.26 35.97
N GLN A 118 -14.10 7.67 35.98
CA GLN A 118 -15.19 7.11 35.18
C GLN A 118 -14.92 7.12 33.67
N THR A 119 -14.32 8.20 33.15
CA THR A 119 -14.00 8.34 31.72
C THR A 119 -12.81 7.46 31.34
N GLY A 120 -11.81 7.36 32.20
CA GLY A 120 -10.65 6.47 31.99
C GLY A 120 -11.06 5.00 31.94
N ASP A 121 -11.85 4.55 32.91
CA ASP A 121 -12.37 3.18 32.98
C ASP A 121 -13.27 2.84 31.78
N PHE A 122 -14.10 3.80 31.35
CA PHE A 122 -14.92 3.65 30.16
C PHE A 122 -14.07 3.44 28.90
N LEU A 123 -13.07 4.31 28.67
CA LEU A 123 -12.19 4.22 27.50
C LEU A 123 -11.37 2.92 27.52
N GLN A 124 -10.87 2.51 28.67
CA GLN A 124 -10.14 1.25 28.81
C GLN A 124 -11.00 0.02 28.47
N ARG A 125 -12.30 0.07 28.73
CA ARG A 125 -13.23 -1.02 28.38
C ARG A 125 -13.63 -1.00 26.91
N CYS A 126 -13.88 0.20 26.35
CA CYS A 126 -14.53 0.36 25.05
C CYS A 126 -13.55 0.64 23.90
N VAL A 127 -12.37 1.19 24.16
CA VAL A 127 -11.43 1.66 23.14
C VAL A 127 -10.12 0.89 23.22
N THR A 128 -9.67 0.40 22.07
CA THR A 128 -8.39 -0.31 21.93
C THR A 128 -7.25 0.67 21.69
N SER A 129 -7.45 1.62 20.78
CA SER A 129 -6.45 2.63 20.41
C SER A 129 -7.09 3.91 19.89
N ILE A 130 -6.41 5.04 20.11
CA ILE A 130 -6.75 6.37 19.59
C ILE A 130 -5.53 6.91 18.85
N SER A 131 -5.61 7.12 17.54
CA SER A 131 -4.53 7.70 16.74
C SER A 131 -4.89 9.10 16.29
N ILE A 132 -4.06 10.08 16.66
CA ILE A 132 -4.20 11.48 16.28
C ILE A 132 -3.24 11.75 15.12
N LEU A 133 -3.77 12.21 14.00
CA LEU A 133 -3.09 12.30 12.71
C LEU A 133 -3.28 13.69 12.09
N LEU A 134 -2.26 14.19 11.41
CA LEU A 134 -2.30 15.41 10.59
C LEU A 134 -2.58 15.04 9.12
N ASP A 135 -3.28 15.91 8.41
CA ASP A 135 -3.57 15.78 6.98
C ASP A 135 -2.58 16.56 6.10
N GLU A 136 -1.59 17.23 6.71
CA GLU A 136 -0.64 18.09 6.00
C GLU A 136 0.47 17.25 5.33
N ALA A 137 0.49 17.29 4.00
CA ALA A 137 1.67 17.01 3.18
C ALA A 137 2.55 18.27 3.14
N ASP A 138 3.09 18.68 4.29
CA ASP A 138 4.06 19.76 4.33
C ASP A 138 5.35 19.25 3.68
N GLY A 139 5.55 19.68 2.44
CA GLY A 139 6.77 19.45 1.66
C GLY A 139 7.97 20.09 2.33
N GLU A 140 8.56 19.40 3.29
CA GLU A 140 9.98 19.40 3.64
C GLU A 140 10.23 18.24 4.62
N ASN A 141 10.62 17.09 4.08
CA ASN A 141 11.04 15.89 4.80
C ASN A 141 9.98 15.36 5.81
N GLY A 142 8.94 14.69 5.27
CA GLY A 142 7.81 14.05 5.94
C GLY A 142 8.13 12.87 6.88
N TYR A 143 9.28 12.90 7.54
CA TYR A 143 9.61 12.01 8.63
C TYR A 143 9.80 12.83 9.89
N ASP A 144 8.81 12.73 10.79
CA ASP A 144 8.90 13.23 12.16
C ASP A 144 8.60 14.74 12.34
N ALA A 145 7.60 15.27 11.64
CA ALA A 145 7.00 16.56 11.96
C ALA A 145 6.02 16.41 13.14
N SER A 146 6.56 16.19 14.35
CA SER A 146 5.78 16.20 15.59
C SER A 146 5.30 17.62 15.92
N ARG A 147 4.27 18.09 15.22
CA ARG A 147 3.69 19.43 15.45
C ARG A 147 2.97 19.42 16.78
N SER A 148 3.30 20.37 17.66
CA SER A 148 2.51 20.59 18.87
C SER A 148 1.21 21.29 18.48
N VAL A 149 0.08 20.63 18.73
CA VAL A 149 -1.24 21.18 18.45
C VAL A 149 -2.06 21.20 19.74
N ASP A 150 -2.77 22.30 19.96
CA ASP A 150 -3.69 22.43 21.08
C ASP A 150 -5.01 21.73 20.78
N LEU A 151 -5.19 20.55 21.37
CA LEU A 151 -6.39 19.75 21.17
C LEU A 151 -7.64 20.40 21.78
N ARG A 152 -7.54 21.49 22.56
CA ARG A 152 -8.69 22.17 23.18
C ARG A 152 -9.50 23.03 22.21
N THR A 153 -8.85 23.58 21.19
CA THR A 153 -9.47 24.57 20.29
C THR A 153 -9.62 24.07 18.86
N VAL A 154 -8.74 23.17 18.41
CA VAL A 154 -8.70 22.73 17.01
C VAL A 154 -9.92 21.86 16.65
N PRO A 155 -10.49 21.98 15.44
CA PRO A 155 -11.55 21.08 14.98
C PRO A 155 -11.05 19.64 14.90
N LEU A 156 -11.78 18.71 15.53
CA LEU A 156 -11.46 17.27 15.55
C LEU A 156 -12.45 16.53 14.64
N LEU A 157 -11.93 15.79 13.65
CA LEU A 157 -12.69 14.85 12.84
C LEU A 157 -12.45 13.44 13.36
N VAL A 158 -13.42 12.90 14.10
CA VAL A 158 -13.30 11.60 14.76
C VAL A 158 -13.88 10.50 13.87
N HIS A 159 -13.05 9.50 13.58
CA HIS A 159 -13.37 8.33 12.77
C HIS A 159 -13.43 7.13 13.72
N VAL A 160 -14.62 6.78 14.17
CA VAL A 160 -14.85 5.61 15.04
C VAL A 160 -15.05 4.38 14.17
N TYR A 161 -14.24 3.35 14.40
CA TYR A 161 -14.33 2.10 13.64
C TYR A 161 -14.12 0.88 14.52
N GLN A 162 -14.66 -0.24 14.07
CA GLN A 162 -14.46 -1.56 14.68
C GLN A 162 -13.81 -2.48 13.65
N LEU A 163 -12.77 -3.20 14.07
CA LEU A 163 -12.11 -4.18 13.20
C LEU A 163 -12.99 -5.41 13.05
N VAL A 164 -13.14 -5.88 11.81
CA VAL A 164 -13.80 -7.16 11.51
C VAL A 164 -12.99 -8.29 12.15
N SER A 165 -13.69 -9.19 12.83
CA SER A 165 -13.11 -10.23 13.69
C SER A 165 -13.84 -11.57 13.57
N GLY A 166 -13.21 -12.66 13.97
CA GLY A 166 -13.79 -14.01 13.86
C GLY A 166 -13.69 -14.57 12.44
N ASP A 167 -14.61 -15.44 12.07
CA ASP A 167 -14.58 -16.13 10.77
C ASP A 167 -14.72 -15.17 9.57
N GLU A 168 -15.39 -14.02 9.77
CA GLU A 168 -15.57 -12.98 8.76
C GLU A 168 -14.30 -12.15 8.50
N ALA A 169 -13.30 -12.23 9.38
CA ALA A 169 -12.04 -11.51 9.20
C ALA A 169 -11.12 -12.18 8.17
N PHE A 170 -11.32 -13.48 7.92
CA PHE A 170 -10.53 -14.23 6.97
C PHE A 170 -10.91 -13.85 5.53
N PRO A 171 -9.95 -13.89 4.59
CA PRO A 171 -10.25 -13.63 3.20
C PRO A 171 -11.19 -14.71 2.65
N ILE A 172 -12.26 -14.26 2.01
CA ILE A 172 -13.13 -15.14 1.25
C ILE A 172 -12.49 -15.35 -0.12
N HIS A 173 -12.13 -16.58 -0.42
CA HIS A 173 -11.71 -16.98 -1.75
C HIS A 173 -12.96 -17.29 -2.58
N GLU A 174 -13.30 -16.41 -3.52
CA GLU A 174 -14.39 -16.68 -4.45
C GLU A 174 -13.97 -17.82 -5.39
N THR A 175 -14.42 -19.04 -5.11
CA THR A 175 -14.17 -20.19 -5.96
C THR A 175 -15.33 -20.43 -6.91
N PHE A 176 -15.03 -20.62 -8.19
CA PHE A 176 -15.98 -20.99 -9.21
C PHE A 176 -15.78 -22.45 -9.62
N GLU A 177 -16.87 -23.20 -9.74
CA GLU A 177 -16.84 -24.54 -10.31
C GLU A 177 -16.85 -24.46 -11.85
N VAL A 178 -15.83 -25.05 -12.45
CA VAL A 178 -15.59 -25.11 -13.90
C VAL A 178 -15.41 -26.57 -14.28
N GLY A 179 -16.47 -27.20 -14.79
CA GLY A 179 -16.47 -28.64 -15.02
C GLY A 179 -16.26 -29.41 -13.72
N SER A 180 -15.09 -30.05 -13.57
CA SER A 180 -14.68 -30.79 -12.37
C SER A 180 -13.67 -30.08 -11.46
N GLU A 181 -13.25 -28.86 -11.81
CA GLU A 181 -12.22 -28.11 -11.06
C GLU A 181 -12.81 -26.86 -10.39
N THR A 182 -12.37 -26.58 -9.15
CA THR A 182 -12.67 -25.34 -8.43
C THR A 182 -11.55 -24.33 -8.67
N VAL A 183 -11.89 -23.16 -9.20
CA VAL A 183 -10.92 -22.13 -9.56
C VAL A 183 -11.16 -20.87 -8.73
N ASN A 184 -10.10 -20.39 -8.06
CA ASN A 184 -10.14 -19.17 -7.24
C ASN A 184 -10.12 -17.93 -8.14
N GLY A 185 -11.25 -17.21 -8.22
CA GLY A 185 -11.41 -15.99 -9.01
C GLY A 185 -10.86 -14.73 -8.35
N GLY A 186 -10.77 -14.70 -7.02
CA GLY A 186 -10.27 -13.52 -6.31
C GLY A 186 -10.35 -13.68 -4.79
N THR A 187 -9.61 -12.83 -4.09
CA THR A 187 -9.66 -12.72 -2.63
C THR A 187 -10.49 -11.51 -2.23
N VAL A 188 -11.56 -11.73 -1.47
CA VAL A 188 -12.43 -10.68 -0.95
C VAL A 188 -12.17 -10.50 0.54
N TRP A 189 -12.01 -9.25 0.96
CA TRP A 189 -11.80 -8.84 2.33
C TRP A 189 -12.87 -7.84 2.75
N LEU A 190 -13.46 -8.04 3.93
CA LEU A 190 -14.25 -7.00 4.59
C LEU A 190 -13.32 -6.04 5.32
N LEU A 191 -13.59 -4.75 5.18
CA LEU A 191 -12.80 -3.68 5.78
C LEU A 191 -13.63 -2.87 6.78
N PRO A 192 -13.03 -2.38 7.88
CA PRO A 192 -11.61 -2.49 8.25
C PRO A 192 -11.20 -3.88 8.79
N SER A 193 -10.12 -4.47 8.25
CA SER A 193 -9.68 -5.84 8.61
C SER A 193 -8.58 -5.85 9.67
N MET A 194 -8.64 -6.82 10.59
CA MET A 194 -7.59 -7.07 11.58
C MET A 194 -6.24 -7.41 10.92
N GLU A 195 -6.23 -8.13 9.79
CA GLU A 195 -4.98 -8.50 9.10
C GLU A 195 -4.26 -7.29 8.49
N MET A 196 -5.00 -6.22 8.19
CA MET A 196 -4.47 -4.99 7.61
C MET A 196 -4.24 -3.90 8.67
N HIS A 197 -4.52 -4.19 9.94
CA HIS A 197 -4.29 -3.26 11.04
C HIS A 197 -2.79 -2.98 11.22
N GLY A 198 -2.42 -1.70 11.33
CA GLY A 198 -1.02 -1.28 11.43
C GLY A 198 -0.23 -1.32 10.11
N LEU A 199 -0.83 -1.83 9.01
CA LEU A 199 -0.13 -1.95 7.72
C LEU A 199 0.24 -0.57 7.17
N TRP A 200 -0.63 0.43 7.33
CA TRP A 200 -0.41 1.80 6.88
C TRP A 200 0.80 2.47 7.55
N GLU A 201 0.94 2.30 8.86
CA GLU A 201 2.01 2.83 9.68
C GLU A 201 3.33 2.08 9.42
N SER A 202 3.24 0.77 9.12
CA SER A 202 4.41 -0.04 8.77
C SER A 202 5.05 0.37 7.44
N LEU A 203 4.31 0.97 6.51
CA LEU A 203 4.85 1.37 5.22
C LEU A 203 5.51 2.75 5.32
N ILE A 204 6.79 2.82 4.99
CA ILE A 204 7.63 4.00 5.13
C ILE A 204 8.12 4.39 3.74
N PHE A 205 7.78 5.61 3.29
CA PHE A 205 8.12 6.16 1.97
C PHE A 205 8.62 7.59 2.10
N ASP A 206 9.55 7.98 1.22
CA ASP A 206 10.32 9.23 1.31
C ASP A 206 9.53 10.50 1.03
N SER A 207 8.43 10.33 0.30
CA SER A 207 7.51 11.39 -0.04
C SER A 207 6.18 11.13 0.63
N ASP A 208 5.37 12.19 0.70
CA ASP A 208 4.00 12.15 1.23
C ASP A 208 3.03 11.43 0.29
N ILE A 209 3.52 10.41 -0.43
CA ILE A 209 2.78 9.51 -1.30
C ILE A 209 1.54 8.97 -0.59
N LYS A 210 1.67 8.58 0.68
CA LYS A 210 0.57 7.99 1.43
C LYS A 210 -0.59 8.98 1.58
N LEU A 211 -0.29 10.19 2.09
CA LEU A 211 -1.29 11.23 2.28
C LEU A 211 -1.84 11.74 0.95
N SER A 212 -0.97 11.94 -0.05
CA SER A 212 -1.37 12.35 -1.40
C SER A 212 -2.34 11.34 -2.04
N LEU A 213 -2.07 10.04 -1.89
CA LEU A 213 -2.91 8.97 -2.42
C LEU A 213 -4.25 8.86 -1.68
N LEU A 214 -4.24 9.05 -0.36
CA LEU A 214 -5.44 9.10 0.46
C LEU A 214 -6.32 10.29 0.09
N GLY A 215 -5.73 11.50 0.01
CA GLY A 215 -6.44 12.71 -0.39
C GLY A 215 -6.99 12.63 -1.81
N TYR A 216 -6.24 12.05 -2.75
CA TYR A 216 -6.74 11.75 -4.09
C TYR A 216 -7.95 10.82 -4.05
N ALA A 217 -7.85 9.69 -3.35
CA ALA A 217 -8.93 8.71 -3.28
C ALA A 217 -10.19 9.28 -2.61
N GLN A 218 -10.06 10.05 -1.53
CA GLN A 218 -11.18 10.74 -0.89
C GLN A 218 -11.81 11.77 -1.83
N THR A 219 -11.01 12.56 -2.54
CA THR A 219 -11.49 13.55 -3.50
C THR A 219 -12.21 12.88 -4.67
N ALA A 220 -11.67 11.77 -5.18
CA ALA A 220 -12.30 10.98 -6.22
C ALA A 220 -13.66 10.45 -5.75
N LEU A 221 -13.76 9.86 -4.56
CA LEU A 221 -15.04 9.38 -4.04
C LEU A 221 -16.03 10.52 -3.77
N LEU A 222 -15.57 11.67 -3.29
CA LEU A 222 -16.39 12.87 -3.14
C LEU A 222 -16.95 13.35 -4.48
N PHE A 223 -16.12 13.41 -5.53
CA PHE A 223 -16.57 13.80 -6.88
C PHE A 223 -17.61 12.82 -7.42
N ALA A 224 -17.49 11.55 -7.06
CA ALA A 224 -18.43 10.49 -7.44
C ALA A 224 -19.78 10.71 -6.76
N ASP A 225 -19.75 10.96 -5.46
CA ASP A 225 -20.93 11.16 -4.62
C ASP A 225 -21.70 12.42 -5.04
N ARG A 226 -20.97 13.47 -5.43
CA ARG A 226 -21.55 14.71 -6.00
C ARG A 226 -21.94 14.59 -7.48
N GLN A 227 -21.81 13.40 -8.07
CA GLN A 227 -22.19 13.11 -9.47
C GLN A 227 -21.57 14.08 -10.48
N VAL A 228 -20.30 14.44 -10.27
CA VAL A 228 -19.57 15.32 -11.20
C VAL A 228 -19.53 14.68 -12.58
N CYS A 229 -19.97 15.42 -13.59
CA CYS A 229 -20.06 14.92 -14.96
C CYS A 229 -18.67 14.56 -15.51
N THR A 230 -18.45 13.27 -15.76
CA THR A 230 -17.18 12.73 -16.29
C THR A 230 -16.88 13.20 -17.72
N SER A 231 -17.88 13.68 -18.45
CA SER A 231 -17.72 14.25 -19.79
C SER A 231 -17.13 15.67 -19.78
N ILE A 232 -17.24 16.39 -18.66
CA ILE A 232 -16.70 17.76 -18.51
C ILE A 232 -15.37 17.70 -17.78
N ILE A 233 -15.36 17.02 -16.63
CA ILE A 233 -14.16 16.78 -15.85
C ILE A 233 -13.80 15.31 -16.05
N ALA A 234 -12.70 15.04 -16.74
CA ALA A 234 -12.27 13.68 -17.05
C ALA A 234 -11.53 13.08 -15.85
N TRP A 235 -12.04 11.94 -15.35
CA TRP A 235 -11.40 11.12 -14.31
C TRP A 235 -12.00 9.71 -14.35
N ASN A 236 -11.20 8.70 -13.99
CA ASN A 236 -11.50 7.28 -14.19
C ASN A 236 -11.53 6.46 -12.89
N ARG A 237 -11.19 7.05 -11.73
CA ARG A 237 -11.09 6.36 -10.43
C ARG A 237 -10.04 5.26 -10.42
N VAL A 238 -8.98 5.41 -11.22
CA VAL A 238 -7.92 4.40 -11.33
C VAL A 238 -6.60 4.97 -10.83
N VAL A 239 -6.02 4.26 -9.86
CA VAL A 239 -4.67 4.51 -9.36
C VAL A 239 -3.77 3.37 -9.82
N LEU A 240 -2.65 3.70 -10.47
CA LEU A 240 -1.63 2.74 -10.87
C LEU A 240 -0.33 2.98 -10.09
N LEU A 241 0.10 1.98 -9.33
CA LEU A 241 1.38 1.96 -8.63
C LEU A 241 2.37 1.07 -9.41
N TYR A 242 3.50 1.61 -9.83
CA TYR A 242 4.50 0.83 -10.58
C TYR A 242 5.91 0.99 -10.00
N GLY A 243 6.77 -0.01 -10.17
CA GLY A 243 8.12 0.02 -9.61
C GLY A 243 8.69 -1.36 -9.37
N PRO A 244 9.95 -1.50 -8.94
CA PRO A 244 10.58 -2.80 -8.73
C PRO A 244 9.83 -3.67 -7.70
N PRO A 245 9.95 -5.01 -7.78
CA PRO A 245 9.27 -5.90 -6.84
C PRO A 245 9.79 -5.72 -5.40
N GLY A 246 8.91 -5.93 -4.42
CA GLY A 246 9.26 -5.85 -3.01
C GLY A 246 9.35 -4.43 -2.42
N THR A 247 8.86 -3.40 -3.13
CA THR A 247 8.75 -2.01 -2.64
C THR A 247 7.45 -1.71 -1.90
N GLY A 248 6.55 -2.69 -1.74
CA GLY A 248 5.33 -2.53 -0.94
C GLY A 248 4.11 -1.98 -1.69
N LYS A 249 4.09 -2.02 -3.03
CA LYS A 249 2.96 -1.56 -3.86
C LYS A 249 1.62 -2.21 -3.48
N THR A 250 1.54 -3.54 -3.50
CA THR A 250 0.35 -4.31 -3.13
C THR A 250 -0.07 -4.02 -1.69
N SER A 251 0.90 -3.98 -0.77
CA SER A 251 0.66 -3.62 0.64
C SER A 251 0.13 -2.20 0.80
N LEU A 252 0.60 -1.23 -0.01
CA LEU A 252 0.11 0.14 0.00
C LEU A 252 -1.33 0.23 -0.49
N CYS A 253 -1.70 -0.51 -1.54
CA CYS A 253 -3.10 -0.58 -1.99
C CYS A 253 -4.02 -1.15 -0.90
N ARG A 254 -3.62 -2.25 -0.26
CA ARG A 254 -4.38 -2.84 0.86
C ARG A 254 -4.51 -1.87 2.04
N ALA A 255 -3.39 -1.21 2.40
CA ALA A 255 -3.37 -0.23 3.47
C ALA A 255 -4.25 0.99 3.15
N LEU A 256 -4.22 1.48 1.91
CA LEU A 256 -5.07 2.58 1.44
C LEU A 256 -6.55 2.20 1.53
N ALA A 257 -6.95 1.03 1.02
CA ALA A 257 -8.33 0.57 1.10
C ALA A 257 -8.81 0.48 2.56
N ASN A 258 -7.98 -0.09 3.45
CA ASN A 258 -8.30 -0.17 4.87
C ASN A 258 -8.41 1.23 5.51
N LYS A 259 -7.53 2.17 5.12
CA LYS A 259 -7.57 3.56 5.61
C LYS A 259 -8.81 4.30 5.12
N LEU A 260 -9.22 4.08 3.86
CA LEU A 260 -10.45 4.65 3.30
C LEU A 260 -11.70 4.14 4.02
N ALA A 261 -11.76 2.84 4.32
CA ALA A 261 -12.85 2.26 5.11
C ALA A 261 -13.02 2.94 6.49
N ILE A 262 -11.91 3.35 7.11
CA ILE A 262 -11.93 4.09 8.38
C ILE A 262 -12.34 5.55 8.15
N ARG A 263 -11.73 6.23 7.16
CA ARG A 263 -11.93 7.68 6.91
C ARG A 263 -13.27 8.05 6.32
N MET A 264 -13.98 7.09 5.75
CA MET A 264 -15.28 7.28 5.11
C MET A 264 -16.37 6.43 5.77
N ALA A 265 -16.16 6.05 7.04
CA ALA A 265 -17.12 5.27 7.82
C ALA A 265 -18.45 6.01 8.07
N ASP A 266 -18.44 7.34 7.95
CA ASP A 266 -19.64 8.19 7.99
C ASP A 266 -20.49 8.06 6.72
N ARG A 267 -19.85 7.87 5.56
CA ARG A 267 -20.51 7.76 4.26
C ARG A 267 -20.86 6.32 3.87
N TYR A 268 -19.99 5.36 4.17
CA TYR A 268 -20.15 3.97 3.75
C TYR A 268 -20.33 3.04 4.95
N THR A 269 -21.40 2.26 4.95
CA THR A 269 -21.72 1.30 6.02
C THR A 269 -20.92 0.01 5.90
N SER A 270 -20.45 -0.32 4.70
CA SER A 270 -19.68 -1.53 4.43
C SER A 270 -18.64 -1.25 3.35
N THR A 271 -17.42 -1.70 3.57
CA THR A 271 -16.34 -1.58 2.58
C THR A 271 -15.73 -2.95 2.29
N LYS A 272 -15.54 -3.27 1.01
CA LYS A 272 -14.84 -4.48 0.56
C LYS A 272 -13.57 -4.14 -0.22
N LEU A 273 -12.51 -4.90 0.04
CA LEU A 273 -11.37 -4.99 -0.87
C LEU A 273 -11.49 -6.30 -1.65
N ILE A 274 -11.48 -6.20 -2.98
CA ILE A 274 -11.47 -7.34 -3.88
C ILE A 274 -10.12 -7.34 -4.58
N GLU A 275 -9.31 -8.36 -4.32
CA GLU A 275 -7.98 -8.49 -4.89
C GLU A 275 -7.95 -9.59 -5.95
N LEU A 276 -7.56 -9.18 -7.16
CA LEU A 276 -7.40 -10.00 -8.35
C LEU A 276 -5.91 -10.08 -8.69
N ASN A 277 -5.31 -11.27 -8.51
CA ASN A 277 -3.97 -11.51 -8.99
C ASN A 277 -4.03 -11.98 -10.45
N THR A 278 -3.49 -11.16 -11.35
CA THR A 278 -3.55 -11.40 -12.80
C THR A 278 -2.74 -12.63 -13.25
N MET A 279 -1.66 -13.00 -12.55
CA MET A 279 -0.89 -14.20 -12.87
C MET A 279 -1.66 -15.50 -12.59
N ASN A 280 -2.41 -15.53 -11.49
CA ASN A 280 -3.32 -16.65 -11.18
C ASN A 280 -4.49 -16.71 -12.17
N LEU A 281 -4.95 -15.56 -12.65
CA LEU A 281 -6.02 -15.45 -13.63
C LEU A 281 -5.61 -15.93 -15.03
N MET A 282 -4.34 -15.77 -15.43
CA MET A 282 -3.90 -16.18 -16.76
C MET A 282 -3.52 -17.67 -16.81
N SER A 283 -2.95 -18.24 -15.75
CA SER A 283 -2.45 -19.63 -15.77
C SER A 283 -3.52 -20.72 -15.78
N LYS A 284 -4.69 -20.47 -15.16
CA LYS A 284 -5.74 -21.51 -14.96
C LYS A 284 -6.94 -21.43 -15.88
N TRP A 285 -7.05 -20.39 -16.71
CA TRP A 285 -8.37 -20.02 -17.26
C TRP A 285 -8.45 -20.02 -18.80
N PHE A 286 -7.46 -20.52 -19.53
CA PHE A 286 -7.34 -20.32 -20.99
C PHE A 286 -8.54 -20.76 -21.87
N SER A 287 -9.45 -21.64 -21.41
CA SER A 287 -10.60 -22.11 -22.21
C SER A 287 -11.99 -21.62 -21.75
N GLU A 288 -12.22 -21.34 -20.46
CA GLU A 288 -13.51 -20.84 -19.92
C GLU A 288 -13.44 -19.48 -19.18
N SER A 289 -12.24 -18.91 -19.05
CA SER A 289 -11.89 -17.62 -18.41
C SER A 289 -12.89 -16.50 -18.56
N ALA A 290 -13.25 -16.12 -19.79
CA ALA A 290 -13.97 -14.87 -20.03
C ALA A 290 -15.35 -14.87 -19.36
N ARG A 291 -16.03 -16.03 -19.32
CA ARG A 291 -17.33 -16.18 -18.63
C ARG A 291 -17.18 -16.10 -17.12
N LEU A 292 -16.07 -16.57 -16.57
CA LEU A 292 -15.84 -16.60 -15.14
C LEU A 292 -15.41 -15.23 -14.61
N VAL A 293 -14.55 -14.54 -15.36
CA VAL A 293 -14.27 -13.12 -15.15
C VAL A 293 -15.58 -12.34 -15.14
N ALA A 294 -16.46 -12.54 -16.12
CA ALA A 294 -17.77 -11.89 -16.11
C ALA A 294 -18.58 -12.20 -14.85
N ARG A 295 -18.72 -13.48 -14.46
CA ARG A 295 -19.46 -13.89 -13.25
C ARG A 295 -18.92 -13.26 -11.97
N MET A 296 -17.60 -13.20 -11.81
CA MET A 296 -16.96 -12.56 -10.68
C MET A 296 -17.28 -11.06 -10.64
N PHE A 297 -17.11 -10.36 -11.76
CA PHE A 297 -17.46 -8.93 -11.83
C PHE A 297 -18.96 -8.68 -11.67
N ASP A 298 -19.83 -9.63 -11.99
CA ASP A 298 -21.27 -9.52 -11.72
C ASP A 298 -21.57 -9.59 -10.21
N ALA A 299 -20.87 -10.45 -9.44
CA ALA A 299 -20.95 -10.44 -7.98
C ALA A 299 -20.43 -9.11 -7.38
N VAL A 300 -19.38 -8.53 -7.99
CA VAL A 300 -18.91 -7.18 -7.62
C VAL A 300 -19.98 -6.13 -7.90
N LYS A 301 -20.64 -6.17 -9.06
CA LYS A 301 -21.71 -5.23 -9.42
C LYS A 301 -22.90 -5.35 -8.48
N GLU A 302 -23.32 -6.56 -8.13
CA GLU A 302 -24.42 -6.79 -7.18
C GLU A 302 -24.15 -6.09 -5.84
N TYR A 303 -22.93 -6.19 -5.32
CA TYR A 303 -22.56 -5.48 -4.10
C TYR A 303 -22.52 -3.95 -4.27
N LEU A 304 -22.16 -3.47 -5.48
CA LEU A 304 -22.10 -2.04 -5.83
C LEU A 304 -23.45 -1.39 -6.07
N GLU A 305 -24.52 -2.16 -6.32
CA GLU A 305 -25.88 -1.64 -6.47
C GLU A 305 -26.35 -0.91 -5.20
N SER A 306 -25.78 -1.26 -4.04
CA SER A 306 -26.01 -0.54 -2.79
C SER A 306 -25.11 0.71 -2.71
N PRO A 307 -25.66 1.93 -2.70
CA PRO A 307 -24.89 3.18 -2.70
C PRO A 307 -24.14 3.45 -1.38
N ASP A 308 -24.48 2.71 -0.32
CA ASP A 308 -23.86 2.80 1.01
C ASP A 308 -22.67 1.83 1.16
N HIS A 309 -22.38 1.02 0.15
CA HIS A 309 -21.22 0.14 0.13
C HIS A 309 -20.09 0.78 -0.68
N LEU A 310 -18.83 0.54 -0.28
CA LEU A 310 -17.63 0.94 -1.04
C LEU A 310 -16.86 -0.31 -1.50
N VAL A 311 -16.44 -0.34 -2.77
CA VAL A 311 -15.54 -1.39 -3.27
C VAL A 311 -14.20 -0.79 -3.70
N CYS A 312 -13.14 -1.28 -3.07
CA CYS A 312 -11.78 -1.12 -3.57
C CYS A 312 -11.40 -2.36 -4.39
N LEU A 313 -11.27 -2.23 -5.71
CA LEU A 313 -10.79 -3.30 -6.57
C LEU A 313 -9.28 -3.20 -6.74
N LEU A 314 -8.51 -4.16 -6.22
CA LEU A 314 -7.08 -4.27 -6.42
C LEU A 314 -6.76 -5.27 -7.54
N VAL A 315 -6.17 -4.78 -8.63
CA VAL A 315 -5.65 -5.61 -9.73
C VAL A 315 -4.12 -5.67 -9.61
N ASP A 316 -3.61 -6.77 -9.08
CA ASP A 316 -2.18 -6.96 -8.81
C ASP A 316 -1.45 -7.54 -10.04
N GLU A 317 -0.21 -7.11 -10.26
CA GLU A 317 0.71 -7.62 -11.30
C GLU A 317 0.24 -7.39 -12.76
N VAL A 318 -0.35 -6.22 -13.06
CA VAL A 318 -0.96 -5.93 -14.39
C VAL A 318 0.01 -6.06 -15.58
N GLU A 319 1.33 -6.04 -15.35
CA GLU A 319 2.33 -6.35 -16.38
C GLU A 319 2.09 -7.72 -17.02
N SER A 320 1.51 -8.66 -16.28
CA SER A 320 1.35 -10.01 -16.75
C SER A 320 0.31 -10.13 -17.87
N LEU A 321 -0.74 -9.32 -17.79
CA LEU A 321 -1.73 -9.17 -18.86
C LEU A 321 -1.06 -8.62 -20.13
N THR A 322 -0.14 -7.67 -19.95
CA THR A 322 0.63 -7.06 -21.05
C THR A 322 1.54 -8.09 -21.73
N ALA A 323 2.26 -8.88 -20.92
CA ALA A 323 3.18 -9.91 -21.41
C ALA A 323 2.45 -10.97 -22.24
N VAL A 324 1.28 -11.40 -21.79
CA VAL A 324 0.46 -12.37 -22.52
C VAL A 324 -0.08 -11.77 -23.82
N ARG A 325 -0.55 -10.51 -23.78
CA ARG A 325 -1.02 -9.81 -24.98
C ARG A 325 0.08 -9.71 -26.04
N ASN A 326 1.29 -9.35 -25.65
CA ASN A 326 2.45 -9.26 -26.55
C ASN A 326 2.85 -10.64 -27.10
N SER A 327 2.87 -11.68 -26.24
CA SER A 327 3.26 -13.05 -26.62
C SER A 327 2.25 -13.69 -27.58
N ALA A 328 0.96 -13.44 -27.38
CA ALA A 328 -0.10 -13.87 -28.28
C ALA A 328 -0.04 -13.13 -29.64
N MET A 329 0.27 -11.82 -29.65
CA MET A 329 0.47 -11.07 -30.89
C MET A 329 1.69 -11.55 -31.69
N SER A 330 2.73 -12.06 -31.02
CA SER A 330 3.88 -12.71 -31.68
C SER A 330 3.64 -14.16 -32.10
N GLY A 331 2.43 -14.71 -31.90
CA GLY A 331 2.06 -16.07 -32.27
C GLY A 331 2.61 -17.17 -31.35
N CYS A 332 3.16 -16.81 -30.18
CA CYS A 332 3.68 -17.76 -29.20
C CYS A 332 2.60 -18.29 -28.24
N GLU A 333 1.52 -17.54 -28.03
CA GLU A 333 0.39 -17.92 -27.17
C GLU A 333 -0.93 -17.96 -27.94
N PRO A 334 -1.92 -18.76 -27.49
CA PRO A 334 -3.25 -18.80 -28.07
C PRO A 334 -3.93 -17.43 -28.09
N SER A 335 -4.69 -17.14 -29.16
CA SER A 335 -5.49 -15.91 -29.28
C SER A 335 -6.57 -15.76 -28.22
N ASP A 336 -6.93 -16.84 -27.52
CA ASP A 336 -7.89 -16.84 -26.41
C ASP A 336 -7.39 -16.02 -25.21
N ALA A 337 -6.08 -15.94 -25.00
CA ALA A 337 -5.48 -15.13 -23.94
C ALA A 337 -5.84 -13.65 -24.07
N ILE A 338 -5.81 -13.13 -25.30
CA ILE A 338 -6.16 -11.75 -25.62
C ILE A 338 -7.63 -11.47 -25.29
N ARG A 339 -8.52 -12.46 -25.49
CA ARG A 339 -9.95 -12.34 -25.16
C ARG A 339 -10.16 -12.17 -23.66
N VAL A 340 -9.40 -12.89 -22.83
CA VAL A 340 -9.45 -12.75 -21.36
C VAL A 340 -9.03 -11.36 -20.92
N VAL A 341 -7.89 -10.88 -21.42
CA VAL A 341 -7.38 -9.54 -21.08
C VAL A 341 -8.39 -8.47 -21.45
N ASN A 342 -8.96 -8.54 -22.66
CA ASN A 342 -9.99 -7.60 -23.10
C ASN A 342 -11.28 -7.71 -22.25
N ALA A 343 -11.65 -8.92 -21.82
CA ALA A 343 -12.80 -9.11 -20.94
C ALA A 343 -12.58 -8.43 -19.57
N VAL A 344 -11.41 -8.61 -18.95
CA VAL A 344 -11.05 -7.95 -17.68
C VAL A 344 -11.09 -6.43 -17.83
N LEU A 345 -10.44 -5.88 -18.86
CA LEU A 345 -10.44 -4.44 -19.13
C LEU A 345 -11.85 -3.89 -19.34
N THR A 346 -12.69 -4.61 -20.09
CA THR A 346 -14.09 -4.23 -20.33
C THR A 346 -14.90 -4.23 -19.04
N GLN A 347 -14.72 -5.24 -18.18
CA GLN A 347 -15.42 -5.30 -16.89
C GLN A 347 -14.97 -4.18 -15.94
N ILE A 348 -13.68 -3.89 -15.91
CA ILE A 348 -13.12 -2.74 -15.18
C ILE A 348 -13.77 -1.43 -15.65
N ASP A 349 -13.95 -1.22 -16.95
CA ASP A 349 -14.61 -0.02 -17.47
C ASP A 349 -16.12 0.04 -17.17
N GLN A 350 -16.78 -1.10 -16.99
CA GLN A 350 -18.18 -1.15 -16.57
C GLN A 350 -18.34 -0.76 -15.09
N ILE A 351 -17.53 -1.33 -14.19
CA ILE A 351 -17.65 -1.05 -12.75
C ILE A 351 -17.24 0.38 -12.38
N LYS A 352 -16.35 1.02 -13.15
CA LYS A 352 -15.97 2.42 -12.93
C LYS A 352 -17.13 3.40 -13.02
N ARG A 353 -18.24 3.01 -13.66
CA ARG A 353 -19.43 3.87 -13.77
C ARG A 353 -20.15 4.03 -12.44
N TYR A 354 -19.96 3.10 -11.51
CA TYR A 354 -20.52 3.17 -10.17
C TYR A 354 -19.74 4.21 -9.35
N PRO A 355 -20.44 5.10 -8.61
CA PRO A 355 -19.78 6.17 -7.85
C PRO A 355 -18.99 5.65 -6.64
N ASN A 356 -19.30 4.44 -6.18
CA ASN A 356 -18.77 3.80 -4.99
C ASN A 356 -17.68 2.75 -5.29
N VAL A 357 -16.90 2.97 -6.36
CA VAL A 357 -15.76 2.12 -6.76
C VAL A 357 -14.47 2.91 -6.80
N LEU A 358 -13.40 2.34 -6.25
CA LEU A 358 -12.03 2.75 -6.48
C LEU A 358 -11.22 1.59 -7.05
N VAL A 359 -10.57 1.79 -8.19
CA VAL A 359 -9.71 0.78 -8.82
C VAL A 359 -8.24 1.09 -8.53
N LEU A 360 -7.55 0.13 -7.93
CA LEU A 360 -6.13 0.16 -7.60
C LEU A 360 -5.43 -0.89 -8.45
N ALA A 361 -4.34 -0.51 -9.12
CA ALA A 361 -3.55 -1.40 -9.95
C ALA A 361 -2.09 -1.36 -9.53
N THR A 362 -1.39 -2.50 -9.59
CA THR A 362 0.05 -2.55 -9.32
C THR A 362 0.81 -3.15 -10.51
N SER A 363 2.04 -2.67 -10.72
CA SER A 363 2.96 -3.31 -11.66
C SER A 363 4.40 -3.41 -11.16
N ASN A 364 5.05 -4.56 -11.34
CA ASN A 364 6.46 -4.74 -11.00
C ASN A 364 7.45 -4.28 -12.09
N VAL A 365 6.95 -3.94 -13.29
CA VAL A 365 7.77 -3.57 -14.44
C VAL A 365 7.81 -2.05 -14.57
N THR A 366 9.01 -1.49 -14.66
CA THR A 366 9.22 -0.04 -14.87
C THR A 366 9.21 0.37 -16.34
N GLY A 367 9.18 -0.60 -17.26
CA GLY A 367 9.13 -0.42 -18.71
C GLY A 367 7.74 -0.61 -19.29
N VAL A 368 7.47 -1.79 -19.85
CA VAL A 368 6.26 -2.05 -20.65
C VAL A 368 5.07 -2.42 -19.75
N ILE A 369 4.22 -1.43 -19.48
CA ILE A 369 2.87 -1.61 -18.94
C ILE A 369 1.89 -1.49 -20.11
N ASP A 370 0.77 -2.22 -20.08
CA ASP A 370 -0.26 -2.15 -21.11
C ASP A 370 -0.74 -0.68 -21.28
N PRO A 371 -0.66 -0.11 -22.50
CA PRO A 371 -1.16 1.23 -22.79
C PRO A 371 -2.62 1.43 -22.35
N ALA A 372 -3.45 0.39 -22.43
CA ALA A 372 -4.84 0.45 -22.02
C ALA A 372 -4.98 0.73 -20.51
N PHE A 373 -4.09 0.21 -19.67
CA PHE A 373 -4.09 0.52 -18.23
C PHE A 373 -3.53 1.92 -17.96
N LEU A 374 -2.49 2.32 -18.69
CA LEU A 374 -1.92 3.66 -18.57
C LEU A 374 -2.96 4.73 -18.90
N ASP A 375 -3.65 4.62 -20.03
CA ASP A 375 -4.66 5.59 -20.48
C ASP A 375 -5.85 5.70 -19.52
N ARG A 376 -6.14 4.62 -18.79
CA ARG A 376 -7.21 4.56 -17.78
C ARG A 376 -6.79 5.10 -16.42
N ALA A 377 -5.50 5.21 -16.12
CA ALA A 377 -4.98 5.60 -14.82
C ALA A 377 -4.90 7.12 -14.69
N ASP A 378 -5.67 7.68 -13.76
CA ASP A 378 -5.64 9.11 -13.44
C ASP A 378 -4.35 9.46 -12.69
N VAL A 379 -3.96 8.58 -11.75
CA VAL A 379 -2.74 8.71 -10.96
C VAL A 379 -1.80 7.58 -11.32
N ARG A 380 -0.60 7.95 -11.75
CA ARG A 380 0.50 7.02 -12.03
C ARG A 380 1.64 7.32 -11.07
N LEU A 381 1.90 6.40 -10.15
CA LEU A 381 2.88 6.62 -9.11
C LEU A 381 4.00 5.58 -9.17
N TYR A 382 5.23 6.08 -9.33
CA TYR A 382 6.43 5.27 -9.22
C TYR A 382 6.81 5.05 -7.75
N ILE A 383 6.97 3.79 -7.34
CA ILE A 383 7.44 3.41 -6.00
C ILE A 383 8.79 2.71 -6.12
N GLY A 384 9.84 3.49 -5.89
CA GLY A 384 11.23 3.05 -5.91
C GLY A 384 11.68 2.34 -4.61
N PRO A 385 12.95 1.90 -4.57
CA PRO A 385 13.57 1.46 -3.33
C PRO A 385 13.66 2.62 -2.32
N PRO A 386 13.60 2.33 -1.01
CA PRO A 386 13.61 3.35 0.04
C PRO A 386 14.97 4.07 0.14
N SER A 387 14.94 5.36 0.50
CA SER A 387 16.14 6.14 0.81
C SER A 387 16.78 5.73 2.15
N ALA A 388 17.99 6.22 2.44
CA ALA A 388 18.66 6.00 3.72
C ALA A 388 17.80 6.42 4.95
N PRO A 389 17.14 7.60 4.97
CA PRO A 389 16.16 7.95 6.00
C PRO A 389 15.03 6.93 6.19
N ALA A 390 14.41 6.46 5.10
CA ALA A 390 13.37 5.44 5.16
C ALA A 390 13.92 4.13 5.76
N ILE A 391 15.08 3.69 5.28
CA ILE A 391 15.75 2.47 5.75
C ILE A 391 16.04 2.56 7.26
N TYR A 392 16.52 3.71 7.74
CA TYR A 392 16.74 3.95 9.17
C TYR A 392 15.45 3.75 9.98
N THR A 393 14.36 4.34 9.51
CA THR A 393 13.06 4.22 10.19
C THR A 393 12.53 2.78 10.15
N ILE A 394 12.73 2.06 9.04
CA ILE A 394 12.39 0.63 8.93
C ILE A 394 13.18 -0.17 9.97
N TYR A 395 14.51 -0.03 10.02
CA TYR A 395 15.30 -0.77 11.01
C TYR A 395 14.98 -0.37 12.45
N ARG A 396 14.79 0.92 12.73
CA ARG A 396 14.36 1.38 14.06
C ARG A 396 13.04 0.74 14.47
N SER A 397 12.06 0.62 13.57
CA SER A 397 10.79 -0.06 13.84
C SER A 397 10.99 -1.55 14.15
N CYS A 398 11.83 -2.24 13.39
CA CYS A 398 12.14 -3.65 13.62
C CYS A 398 12.87 -3.87 14.96
N LEU A 399 13.82 -3.01 15.30
CA LEU A 399 14.56 -3.12 16.57
C LEU A 399 13.66 -2.82 17.77
N THR A 400 12.78 -1.84 17.65
CA THR A 400 11.78 -1.51 18.69
C THR A 400 10.85 -2.70 18.93
N GLU A 401 10.42 -3.38 17.87
CA GLU A 401 9.61 -4.60 17.97
C GLU A 401 10.35 -5.75 18.66
N LEU A 402 11.64 -5.97 18.31
CA LEU A 402 12.45 -6.99 18.96
C LEU A 402 12.71 -6.70 20.44
N VAL A 403 12.82 -5.43 20.82
CA VAL A 403 12.88 -5.01 22.23
C VAL A 403 11.54 -5.25 22.92
N ARG A 404 10.41 -4.90 22.28
CA ARG A 404 9.06 -5.10 22.81
C ARG A 404 8.76 -6.56 23.11
N VAL A 405 9.17 -7.47 22.22
CA VAL A 405 9.02 -8.94 22.41
C VAL A 405 10.06 -9.52 23.38
N GLY A 406 11.03 -8.72 23.82
CA GLY A 406 12.05 -9.14 24.79
C GLY A 406 13.19 -9.97 24.18
N LEU A 407 13.35 -9.98 22.86
CA LEU A 407 14.51 -10.63 22.19
C LEU A 407 15.77 -9.77 22.33
N LEU A 408 15.61 -8.44 22.40
CA LEU A 408 16.68 -7.49 22.64
C LEU A 408 16.51 -6.80 23.99
N LYS A 409 17.63 -6.53 24.65
CA LYS A 409 17.63 -5.69 25.86
C LYS A 409 17.33 -4.24 25.48
N PRO A 410 16.44 -3.54 26.20
CA PRO A 410 16.23 -2.13 25.99
C PRO A 410 17.53 -1.37 26.29
N ASP A 411 17.85 -0.41 25.43
CA ASP A 411 18.92 0.54 25.72
C ASP A 411 18.39 1.61 26.69
N ASN A 412 19.25 2.11 27.58
CA ASN A 412 18.83 3.04 28.65
C ASN A 412 18.21 4.34 28.10
N GLU A 413 18.62 4.77 26.90
CA GLU A 413 18.16 6.02 26.29
C GLU A 413 17.35 5.81 24.99
N GLY A 414 17.22 4.56 24.54
CA GLY A 414 16.50 4.22 23.31
C GLY A 414 17.16 4.73 22.02
N LEU A 415 16.60 4.33 20.87
CA LEU A 415 17.09 4.76 19.56
C LEU A 415 16.46 6.10 19.15
N LEU A 416 17.31 7.08 18.85
CA LEU A 416 16.92 8.41 18.39
C LEU A 416 16.24 8.36 17.02
N SER A 417 15.42 9.36 16.70
CA SER A 417 14.85 9.50 15.35
C SER A 417 15.91 9.97 14.34
N TYR A 418 15.66 9.74 13.05
CA TYR A 418 16.60 10.12 11.99
C TYR A 418 16.91 11.62 12.05
N ARG A 419 15.88 12.47 12.19
CA ARG A 419 16.05 13.93 12.30
C ARG A 419 16.89 14.33 13.51
N ALA A 420 16.69 13.71 14.67
CA ALA A 420 17.47 13.98 15.86
C ALA A 420 18.96 13.67 15.65
N VAL A 421 19.27 12.52 15.02
CA VAL A 421 20.66 12.16 14.69
C VAL A 421 21.24 13.10 13.62
N ALA A 422 20.42 13.54 12.65
CA ALA A 422 20.84 14.44 11.58
C ALA A 422 21.22 15.82 12.13
N ALA A 423 20.43 16.33 13.08
CA ALA A 423 20.67 17.61 13.75
C ALA A 423 21.96 17.62 14.57
N MET A 424 22.42 16.46 15.05
CA MET A 424 23.66 16.32 15.82
C MET A 424 24.94 16.35 14.95
N GLN A 425 24.84 16.59 13.64
CA GLN A 425 25.97 16.74 12.70
C GLN A 425 27.03 15.62 12.78
N ARG A 426 26.60 14.37 13.04
CA ARG A 426 27.48 13.19 13.17
C ARG A 426 28.51 13.27 14.32
N SER A 427 28.32 14.14 15.30
CA SER A 427 29.14 14.14 16.52
C SER A 427 28.86 12.88 17.33
N GLU A 428 29.86 12.04 17.56
CA GLU A 428 29.70 10.78 18.29
C GLU A 428 29.83 10.99 19.81
N ASN A 429 28.74 10.73 20.52
CA ASN A 429 28.61 10.77 21.97
C ASN A 429 28.14 9.40 22.47
N LYS A 430 28.34 9.10 23.76
CA LYS A 430 27.85 7.84 24.36
C LYS A 430 26.34 7.63 24.15
N MET A 431 25.55 8.71 24.15
CA MET A 431 24.09 8.69 24.01
C MET A 431 23.60 8.42 22.58
N ASN A 432 24.41 8.71 21.54
CA ASN A 432 23.98 8.55 20.14
C ASN A 432 24.78 7.51 19.35
N SER A 433 25.78 6.85 19.95
CA SER A 433 26.67 5.91 19.25
C SER A 433 25.91 4.78 18.56
N LEU A 434 24.91 4.17 19.21
CA LEU A 434 24.07 3.12 18.60
C LEU A 434 23.17 3.66 17.49
N SER A 435 22.63 4.86 17.66
CA SER A 435 21.80 5.52 16.64
C SER A 435 22.65 5.92 15.42
N LEU A 436 23.90 6.32 15.63
CA LEU A 436 24.86 6.64 14.57
C LEU A 436 25.36 5.38 13.85
N GLU A 437 25.55 4.27 14.56
CA GLU A 437 25.83 2.97 13.95
C GLU A 437 24.68 2.53 13.06
N LEU A 438 23.44 2.63 13.56
CA LEU A 438 22.25 2.31 12.79
C LEU A 438 22.13 3.20 11.54
N TRP A 439 22.43 4.49 11.65
CA TRP A 439 22.52 5.40 10.49
C TRP A 439 23.52 4.90 9.46
N ARG A 440 24.74 4.56 9.88
CA ARG A 440 25.79 4.03 8.98
C ARG A 440 25.33 2.75 8.28
N LEU A 441 24.58 1.88 8.99
CA LEU A 441 24.00 0.67 8.38
C LEU A 441 22.94 1.03 7.33
N SER A 442 22.09 2.02 7.60
CA SER A 442 21.09 2.48 6.64
C SER A 442 21.70 3.04 5.36
N GLU A 443 22.76 3.85 5.45
CA GLU A 443 23.50 4.35 4.28
C GLU A 443 24.09 3.20 3.46
N ARG A 444 24.56 2.13 4.11
CA ARG A 444 25.12 0.94 3.45
C ARG A 444 24.06 0.03 2.82
N SER A 445 22.84 0.08 3.31
CA SER A 445 21.70 -0.73 2.84
C SER A 445 20.94 -0.11 1.68
N VAL A 446 21.35 1.06 1.18
CA VAL A 446 20.76 1.72 0.01
C VAL A 446 20.85 0.79 -1.22
N GLY A 447 19.74 0.67 -1.94
CA GLY A 447 19.59 -0.23 -3.09
C GLY A 447 18.86 -1.54 -2.77
N LEU A 448 18.67 -1.87 -1.49
CA LEU A 448 17.82 -3.00 -1.09
C LEU A 448 16.34 -2.62 -1.10
N ASN A 449 15.47 -3.56 -1.46
CA ASN A 449 14.02 -3.34 -1.41
C ASN A 449 13.44 -3.53 0.00
N GLY A 450 12.25 -2.97 0.25
CA GLY A 450 11.57 -3.03 1.55
C GLY A 450 11.37 -4.45 2.09
N ARG A 451 11.03 -5.41 1.21
CA ARG A 451 10.88 -6.83 1.57
C ARG A 451 12.19 -7.41 2.11
N THR A 452 13.31 -7.15 1.45
CA THR A 452 14.63 -7.60 1.88
C THR A 452 15.04 -6.93 3.19
N LEU A 453 14.81 -5.61 3.33
CA LEU A 453 15.12 -4.87 4.56
C LEU A 453 14.39 -5.42 5.78
N ARG A 454 13.09 -5.72 5.66
CA ARG A 454 12.28 -6.30 6.77
C ARG A 454 12.65 -7.76 7.08
N LYS A 455 13.33 -8.47 6.17
CA LYS A 455 13.89 -9.81 6.43
C LYS A 455 15.23 -9.78 7.16
N MET A 456 15.96 -8.67 7.12
CA MET A 456 17.30 -8.55 7.71
C MET A 456 17.37 -8.93 9.20
N PRO A 457 16.43 -8.50 10.07
CA PRO A 457 16.52 -8.83 11.49
C PRO A 457 16.46 -10.34 11.75
N LEU A 458 15.62 -11.06 10.98
CA LEU A 458 15.51 -12.51 11.08
C LEU A 458 16.80 -13.20 10.61
N LEU A 459 17.35 -12.77 9.47
CA LEU A 459 18.60 -13.32 8.93
C LEU A 459 19.79 -13.06 9.86
N ALA A 460 19.87 -11.86 10.44
CA ALA A 460 20.87 -11.50 11.43
C ALA A 460 20.76 -12.39 12.67
N HIS A 461 19.53 -12.59 13.15
CA HIS A 461 19.27 -13.43 14.30
C HIS A 461 19.63 -14.90 14.04
N ALA A 462 19.25 -15.45 12.89
CA ALA A 462 19.46 -16.84 12.55
C ALA A 462 20.93 -17.18 12.25
N PHE A 463 21.60 -16.37 11.43
CA PHE A 463 22.89 -16.76 10.84
C PHE A 463 24.11 -16.09 11.46
N HIS A 464 23.94 -14.96 12.16
CA HIS A 464 25.06 -14.12 12.58
C HIS A 464 25.12 -13.88 14.09
N LEU A 465 24.01 -13.95 14.83
CA LEU A 465 24.05 -13.84 16.29
C LEU A 465 24.90 -14.91 16.96
N THR A 466 24.87 -16.15 16.48
CA THR A 466 25.72 -17.22 17.04
C THR A 466 27.21 -17.05 16.70
N LYS A 467 27.53 -16.30 15.63
CA LYS A 467 28.91 -15.92 15.29
C LYS A 467 29.43 -14.81 16.19
N VAL A 468 28.54 -13.88 16.59
CA VAL A 468 28.86 -12.77 17.51
C VAL A 468 28.83 -13.22 18.98
N ASN A 469 27.97 -14.19 19.32
CA ASN A 469 27.87 -14.80 20.65
C ASN A 469 27.84 -16.34 20.58
N PRO A 470 29.01 -17.00 20.67
CA PRO A 470 29.08 -18.46 20.63
C PRO A 470 28.32 -19.16 21.77
N GLY A 471 28.13 -18.47 22.91
CA GLY A 471 27.44 -19.00 24.09
C GLY A 471 25.94 -19.22 23.92
N LEU A 472 25.31 -18.55 22.95
CA LEU A 472 23.86 -18.56 22.74
C LEU A 472 23.32 -19.95 22.29
N ARG A 473 24.15 -20.78 21.65
CA ARG A 473 23.77 -22.14 21.21
C ARG A 473 23.47 -23.10 22.36
N SER A 474 24.04 -22.86 23.54
CA SER A 474 23.84 -23.72 24.72
C SER A 474 22.50 -23.48 25.43
N SER A 475 21.76 -22.44 25.02
CA SER A 475 20.59 -21.92 25.74
C SER A 475 19.25 -22.22 25.05
N VAL A 476 19.26 -22.62 23.78
CA VAL A 476 18.06 -23.00 23.03
C VAL A 476 17.81 -24.50 23.19
N SER A 477 17.58 -24.96 24.42
CA SER A 477 16.97 -26.26 24.66
C SER A 477 15.46 -26.08 24.55
N PHE A 478 14.87 -26.41 23.41
CA PHE A 478 13.42 -26.54 23.31
C PHE A 478 13.02 -27.74 24.18
N SER A 479 12.65 -27.49 25.44
CA SER A 479 12.14 -28.52 26.35
C SER A 479 10.67 -28.84 26.01
N GLY A 480 10.41 -29.15 24.75
CA GLY A 480 9.17 -29.74 24.27
C GLY A 480 9.53 -31.00 23.53
N ARG A 481 9.41 -32.17 24.19
CA ARG A 481 9.43 -33.44 23.47
C ARG A 481 8.32 -33.38 22.43
N LEU A 482 8.64 -33.60 21.15
CA LEU A 482 7.66 -33.84 20.10
C LEU A 482 6.76 -35.00 20.53
N HIS A 483 5.57 -34.71 21.06
CA HIS A 483 4.51 -35.71 21.16
C HIS A 483 3.85 -35.80 19.78
N LEU A 484 4.30 -36.76 19.00
CA LEU A 484 3.54 -37.24 17.85
C LEU A 484 2.22 -37.81 18.37
N PRO A 485 1.05 -37.35 17.91
CA PRO A 485 -0.21 -37.97 18.29
C PRO A 485 -0.22 -39.39 17.70
N MET A 486 -0.28 -40.39 18.59
CA MET A 486 -0.44 -41.78 18.18
C MET A 486 -1.84 -41.96 17.59
N CYS A 487 -1.92 -42.16 16.29
CA CYS A 487 -3.14 -42.59 15.60
C CYS A 487 -3.52 -44.00 16.09
N HIS A 488 -4.46 -44.10 17.03
CA HIS A 488 -5.25 -45.31 17.20
C HIS A 488 -6.73 -45.00 17.26
N SER A 489 -7.43 -45.74 16.42
CA SER A 489 -8.84 -45.72 16.07
C SER A 489 -9.76 -46.09 17.23
N THR A 490 -11.03 -45.68 17.08
CA THR A 490 -12.26 -46.19 17.71
C THR A 490 -12.71 -45.63 19.08
N SER A 491 -13.75 -44.79 18.98
CA SER A 491 -14.95 -44.69 19.83
C SER A 491 -14.80 -44.63 21.35
N THR A 492 -15.05 -43.44 21.93
CA THR A 492 -16.19 -43.17 22.83
C THR A 492 -16.17 -41.71 23.28
N LEU A 493 -17.34 -41.07 23.26
CA LEU A 493 -17.57 -39.72 23.76
C LEU A 493 -17.29 -39.65 25.27
N GLN A 494 -16.35 -38.80 25.68
CA GLN A 494 -16.39 -38.15 26.99
C GLN A 494 -15.64 -36.81 26.95
N SER A 495 -16.32 -35.79 27.45
CA SER A 495 -15.89 -34.40 27.58
C SER A 495 -14.60 -34.23 28.38
N GLY A 496 -13.59 -33.59 27.79
CA GLY A 496 -12.38 -33.09 28.44
C GLY A 496 -12.27 -31.56 28.29
N PRO A 497 -11.55 -30.86 29.19
CA PRO A 497 -11.64 -29.42 29.31
C PRO A 497 -11.03 -28.69 28.11
N ILE A 498 -11.68 -27.59 27.73
CA ILE A 498 -11.18 -26.60 26.78
C ILE A 498 -9.86 -26.06 27.32
N TYR A 499 -8.74 -26.43 26.70
CA TYR A 499 -7.46 -25.78 26.98
C TYR A 499 -7.53 -24.35 26.43
N SER A 500 -7.65 -23.37 27.33
CA SER A 500 -7.44 -21.97 27.01
C SER A 500 -6.01 -21.78 26.54
N ILE A 501 -5.81 -21.25 25.33
CA ILE A 501 -4.52 -20.71 24.89
C ILE A 501 -4.35 -19.35 25.58
N HIS A 502 -4.20 -19.36 26.91
CA HIS A 502 -3.57 -18.28 27.64
C HIS A 502 -2.17 -18.78 28.00
N ALA A 503 -1.22 -18.53 27.11
CA ALA A 503 0.17 -18.54 27.52
C ALA A 503 0.35 -17.35 28.48
N PRO A 504 0.73 -17.57 29.75
CA PRO A 504 1.14 -16.46 30.58
C PRO A 504 2.39 -15.86 29.94
N VAL A 505 2.44 -14.53 29.82
CA VAL A 505 3.65 -13.77 29.50
C VAL A 505 4.66 -14.05 30.63
N GLY A 506 5.43 -15.13 30.48
CA GLY A 506 6.53 -15.46 31.37
C GLY A 506 7.58 -14.36 31.28
N GLN A 507 8.13 -13.97 32.43
CA GLN A 507 9.29 -13.08 32.49
C GLN A 507 10.38 -13.57 31.52
N PRO A 508 11.00 -12.68 30.74
CA PRO A 508 11.98 -13.10 29.74
C PRO A 508 13.13 -13.81 30.45
N ASP A 509 13.40 -15.07 30.05
CA ASP A 509 14.56 -15.81 30.50
C ASP A 509 15.82 -14.97 30.23
N ALA A 510 16.45 -14.46 31.29
CA ALA A 510 17.57 -13.50 31.21
C ALA A 510 18.80 -14.04 30.44
N ARG A 511 18.79 -15.31 30.03
CA ARG A 511 19.89 -16.03 29.37
C ARG A 511 19.83 -16.01 27.83
N SER A 512 18.70 -15.66 27.21
CA SER A 512 18.56 -15.59 25.74
C SER A 512 18.53 -14.17 25.17
N THR A 513 18.51 -13.14 26.04
CA THR A 513 18.40 -11.73 25.63
C THR A 513 19.72 -11.15 25.13
N VAL A 514 19.73 -10.63 23.91
CA VAL A 514 20.93 -10.07 23.27
C VAL A 514 20.97 -8.54 23.44
N SER A 515 22.16 -7.96 23.61
CA SER A 515 22.30 -6.50 23.64
C SER A 515 22.12 -5.89 22.25
N LEU A 516 21.60 -4.65 22.21
CA LEU A 516 21.37 -3.93 20.96
C LEU A 516 22.65 -3.77 20.13
N SER A 517 23.78 -3.46 20.77
CA SER A 517 25.10 -3.35 20.10
C SER A 517 25.53 -4.64 19.40
N MET A 518 25.37 -5.80 20.05
CA MET A 518 25.71 -7.09 19.46
C MET A 518 24.80 -7.43 18.27
N PHE A 519 23.54 -7.03 18.36
CA PHE A 519 22.59 -7.23 17.27
C PHE A 519 22.92 -6.34 16.06
N LEU A 520 23.29 -5.07 16.27
CA LEU A 520 23.73 -4.19 15.18
C LEU A 520 24.97 -4.73 14.46
N GLN A 521 25.91 -5.34 15.20
CA GLN A 521 27.05 -6.02 14.61
C GLN A 521 26.63 -7.25 13.76
N ALA A 522 25.68 -8.06 14.24
CA ALA A 522 25.14 -9.18 13.47
C ALA A 522 24.40 -8.70 12.20
N LEU A 523 23.64 -7.60 12.31
CA LEU A 523 22.93 -6.97 11.21
C LEU A 523 23.91 -6.47 10.13
N ARG A 524 25.02 -5.86 10.53
CA ARG A 524 26.10 -5.46 9.62
C ARG A 524 26.62 -6.62 8.76
N LEU A 525 26.92 -7.76 9.40
CA LEU A 525 27.42 -8.95 8.69
C LEU A 525 26.38 -9.51 7.72
N THR A 526 25.10 -9.40 8.06
CA THR A 526 23.99 -9.85 7.21
C THR A 526 23.87 -8.97 5.97
N ILE A 527 23.95 -7.66 6.13
CA ILE A 527 23.92 -6.70 5.02
C ILE A 527 25.09 -6.98 4.05
N GLU A 528 26.30 -7.16 4.58
CA GLU A 528 27.48 -7.52 3.77
C GLU A 528 27.28 -8.84 3.00
N SER A 529 26.72 -9.86 3.65
CA SER A 529 26.40 -11.14 3.00
C SER A 529 25.38 -10.99 1.87
N GLN A 530 24.35 -10.17 2.07
CA GLN A 530 23.28 -9.96 1.09
C GLN A 530 23.76 -9.23 -0.16
N PHE A 531 24.62 -8.21 -0.02
CA PHE A 531 25.24 -7.58 -1.19
C PHE A 531 26.22 -8.49 -1.93
N ASN A 532 26.93 -9.37 -1.22
CA ASN A 532 27.79 -10.36 -1.87
C ASN A 532 26.97 -11.37 -2.69
N GLU A 533 25.82 -11.79 -2.17
CA GLU A 533 24.89 -12.66 -2.89
C GLU A 533 24.33 -11.99 -4.15
N LEU A 534 23.89 -10.72 -4.05
CA LEU A 534 23.43 -9.93 -5.20
C LEU A 534 24.51 -9.80 -6.28
N LYS A 535 25.75 -9.47 -5.90
CA LYS A 535 26.89 -9.40 -6.83
C LYS A 535 27.16 -10.75 -7.52
N SER A 536 27.02 -11.85 -6.79
CA SER A 536 27.21 -13.20 -7.36
C SER A 536 26.14 -13.55 -8.41
N LEU A 537 24.89 -13.13 -8.17
CA LEU A 537 23.77 -13.33 -9.10
C LEU A 537 23.91 -12.45 -10.35
N ASP A 538 24.37 -11.20 -10.21
CA ASP A 538 24.65 -10.31 -11.34
C ASP A 538 25.78 -10.86 -12.22
N LEU A 539 26.84 -11.40 -11.61
CA LEU A 539 27.92 -12.07 -12.34
C LEU A 539 27.42 -13.32 -13.07
N ALA A 540 26.63 -14.17 -12.40
CA ALA A 540 26.06 -15.37 -13.00
C ALA A 540 25.08 -15.06 -14.16
N SER A 541 24.25 -14.01 -14.02
CA SER A 541 23.33 -13.59 -15.08
C SER A 541 24.05 -12.99 -16.29
N SER A 542 25.16 -12.27 -16.07
CA SER A 542 26.04 -11.76 -17.14
C SER A 542 26.76 -12.88 -17.89
N GLU A 543 27.22 -13.93 -17.18
CA GLU A 543 27.79 -15.13 -17.81
C GLU A 543 26.75 -15.92 -18.61
N VAL A 544 25.54 -16.08 -18.09
CA VAL A 544 24.43 -16.70 -18.84
C VAL A 544 24.05 -15.87 -20.06
N GLY A 545 24.09 -14.54 -19.97
CA GLY A 545 23.90 -13.61 -21.10
C GLY A 545 24.97 -13.79 -22.19
N ARG A 546 26.25 -13.92 -21.80
CA ARG A 546 27.36 -14.22 -22.72
C ARG A 546 27.21 -15.60 -23.37
N LEU A 547 26.82 -16.62 -22.62
CA LEU A 547 26.58 -17.97 -23.15
C LEU A 547 25.36 -18.03 -24.09
N ARG A 548 24.34 -17.20 -23.86
CA ARG A 548 23.21 -17.04 -24.81
C ARG A 548 23.63 -16.33 -26.10
N SER A 549 24.58 -15.38 -26.03
CA SER A 549 25.15 -14.72 -27.21
C SER A 549 26.09 -15.61 -28.05
N LEU A 550 26.60 -16.70 -27.46
CA LEU A 550 27.49 -17.67 -28.10
C LEU A 550 26.78 -18.93 -28.64
N ARG A 551 25.44 -19.00 -28.60
CA ARG A 551 24.72 -20.10 -29.25
C ARG A 551 24.88 -19.96 -30.78
N PRO A 552 25.37 -20.98 -31.50
CA PRO A 552 25.42 -20.93 -32.96
C PRO A 552 24.00 -20.79 -33.51
N ARG A 553 23.80 -19.88 -34.47
CA ARG A 553 22.59 -19.83 -35.30
C ARG A 553 22.47 -21.19 -36.01
N ILE A 554 21.58 -22.05 -35.55
CA ILE A 554 21.13 -23.21 -36.32
C ILE A 554 20.16 -22.66 -37.37
N GLU A 555 20.67 -22.32 -38.54
CA GLU A 555 19.87 -22.12 -39.73
C GLU A 555 19.22 -23.46 -40.10
N ARG A 556 17.92 -23.57 -39.87
CA ARG A 556 17.11 -24.67 -40.38
C ARG A 556 16.93 -24.46 -41.89
N HIS A 557 17.82 -25.02 -42.69
CA HIS A 557 17.52 -25.25 -44.11
C HIS A 557 16.64 -26.49 -44.24
N ASN A 558 15.43 -26.27 -44.75
CA ASN A 558 14.52 -27.31 -45.25
C ASN A 558 15.22 -28.14 -46.33
N ASN A 559 15.35 -29.46 -46.13
CA ASN A 559 15.17 -30.47 -47.17
C ASN A 559 14.96 -31.87 -46.55
N SER A 560 14.18 -32.68 -47.27
CA SER A 560 13.55 -33.98 -46.97
C SER A 560 14.46 -35.12 -46.47
N PRO A 561 13.90 -36.25 -45.97
CA PRO A 561 14.65 -37.25 -45.21
C PRO A 561 15.34 -38.26 -46.12
N ALA A 562 16.65 -38.39 -46.00
CA ALA A 562 17.39 -39.53 -46.48
C ALA A 562 18.53 -39.83 -45.49
N GLU A 563 18.68 -41.13 -45.21
CA GLU A 563 19.66 -41.78 -44.35
C GLU A 563 21.02 -41.09 -44.32
N LEU A 564 21.69 -41.05 -43.15
CA LEU A 564 23.14 -41.27 -43.08
C LEU A 564 23.63 -41.59 -41.66
N ARG A 565 24.18 -42.81 -41.60
CA ARG A 565 25.09 -43.44 -40.65
C ARG A 565 25.84 -42.57 -39.64
N LEU A 566 25.88 -43.10 -38.41
CA LEU A 566 26.91 -42.88 -37.40
C LEU A 566 28.31 -43.15 -37.97
N ASP A 567 29.18 -42.14 -37.94
CA ASP A 567 30.62 -42.34 -37.91
C ASP A 567 31.19 -41.69 -36.64
N MET A 568 31.69 -42.55 -35.76
CA MET A 568 32.58 -42.21 -34.67
C MET A 568 33.98 -42.00 -35.23
N ASN A 569 34.53 -40.81 -35.11
CA ASN A 569 35.97 -40.60 -35.00
C ASN A 569 36.24 -39.29 -34.26
N GLY A 570 37.02 -39.38 -33.20
CA GLY A 570 37.40 -38.25 -32.36
C GLY A 570 38.54 -37.45 -32.95
N ASP A 571 38.78 -36.29 -32.34
CA ASP A 571 40.11 -35.90 -31.90
C ASP A 571 40.02 -34.76 -30.87
N ARG A 572 40.69 -35.02 -29.73
CA ARG A 572 41.23 -34.18 -28.64
C ARG A 572 40.50 -32.92 -28.17
#